data_AF-A0A537PSC2-F1
#
_entry.id   AF-A0A537PSC2-F1
#
_cell.length_a   1.000
_cell.length_b   1.000
_cell.length_c   1.000
_cell.angle_alpha   90.00
_cell.angle_beta   90.00
_cell.angle_gamma   90.00
#
_symmetry.space_group_name_H-M   'P 1'
#
loop_
_entity.id
_entity.type
_entity.pdbx_description
1 polymer ?
#
loop_
_entity_poly.entity_id
_entity_poly.type
_entity_poly.pdbx_seq_one_letter_code
_entity_poly.pdbx_strand_id
1 'polypeptide(L)' 'MKDTTVSTARLYRARAERCYRLARESPDFLGTEIMTGIGNGLLEEAQRLEQRAGVERGQKPGTGAGRAA' A
#
# COMPACT_ATOMS: atom_id res chain seq x y z
N MET A 1 0.44 7.04 -15.68
CA MET A 1 0.39 7.31 -14.23
C MET A 1 -0.25 6.18 -13.41
N LYS A 2 -1.31 5.50 -13.88
CA LYS A 2 -2.01 4.46 -13.08
C LYS A 2 -1.19 3.19 -12.81
N ASP A 3 -0.29 2.82 -13.72
CA ASP A 3 0.62 1.67 -13.54
C ASP A 3 1.68 1.95 -12.47
N THR A 4 2.06 3.22 -12.30
CA THR A 4 3.06 3.64 -11.32
C THR A 4 2.56 3.42 -9.89
N THR A 5 1.33 3.82 -9.56
CA THR A 5 0.77 3.65 -8.19
C THR A 5 0.65 2.18 -7.79
N VAL A 6 0.18 1.32 -8.70
CA VAL A 6 0.08 -0.13 -8.46
C VAL A 6 1.49 -0.75 -8.36
N SER A 7 2.44 -0.30 -9.17
CA SER A 7 3.83 -0.76 -9.08
C SER A 7 4.49 -0.38 -7.75
N THR A 8 4.20 0.82 -7.21
CA THR A 8 4.73 1.29 -5.93
C THR A 8 4.14 0.50 -4.76
N ALA A 9 2.83 0.21 -4.78
CA ALA A 9 2.20 -0.62 -3.75
C ALA A 9 2.81 -2.03 -3.69
N ARG A 10 3.06 -2.65 -4.86
CA ARG A 10 3.75 -3.95 -4.94
C ARG A 10 5.18 -3.88 -4.39
N LEU A 11 5.91 -2.80 -4.68
CA LEU A 11 7.25 -2.59 -4.15
C LEU A 11 7.26 -2.48 -2.62
N TYR A 12 6.30 -1.74 -2.05
CA TYR A 12 6.18 -1.59 -0.60
C TYR A 12 5.83 -2.92 0.08
N ARG A 13 4.96 -3.74 -0.51
CA ARG A 13 4.72 -5.11 -0.01
C ARG A 13 5.97 -5.98 -0.03
N ALA A 14 6.69 -6.01 -1.14
CA ALA A 14 7.93 -6.78 -1.26
C ALA A 14 8.99 -6.35 -0.22
N ARG A 15 9.07 -5.04 0.07
CA ARG A 15 9.95 -4.51 1.12
C ARG A 15 9.47 -4.89 2.52
N ALA A 16 8.17 -4.84 2.79
CA ALA A 16 7.60 -5.28 4.06
C ALA A 16 7.90 -6.75 4.33
N GLU A 17 7.72 -7.63 3.33
CA GLU A 17 8.07 -9.04 3.42
C GLU A 17 9.55 -9.25 3.76
N ARG A 18 10.44 -8.47 3.14
CA ARG A 18 11.88 -8.49 3.46
C ARG A 18 12.13 -8.05 4.91
N CYS A 19 11.45 -7.01 5.38
CA CYS A 19 11.55 -6.55 6.77
C CYS A 19 11.13 -7.65 7.76
N TYR A 20 10.01 -8.32 7.53
CA TYR A 20 9.58 -9.42 8.40
C TYR A 20 10.50 -10.63 8.35
N ARG A 21 11.08 -10.95 7.19
CA ARG A 21 12.08 -12.02 7.07
C ARG A 21 13.30 -11.72 7.94
N LEU A 22 13.84 -10.51 7.82
CA LEU A 22 14.98 -10.07 8.62
C LEU A 22 14.64 -10.00 10.11
N ALA A 23 13.42 -9.60 10.48
CA ALA A 23 12.95 -9.63 11.87
C ALA A 23 12.90 -11.07 12.43
N ARG A 24 12.50 -12.06 11.62
CA ARG A 24 12.47 -13.48 12.02
C ARG A 24 13.86 -14.11 12.12
N GLU A 25 14.81 -13.62 11.34
CA GLU A 25 16.19 -14.09 11.33
C GLU A 25 17.07 -13.37 12.38
N SER A 26 16.60 -12.25 12.92
CA SER A 26 17.33 -11.42 13.89
C SER A 26 17.33 -12.05 15.29
N PRO A 27 18.51 -12.25 15.91
CA PRO A 27 18.61 -12.63 17.32
C PRO A 27 18.46 -11.42 18.27
N ASP A 28 18.51 -10.19 17.75
CA ASP A 28 18.38 -8.97 18.53
C ASP A 28 16.92 -8.51 18.64
N PHE A 29 16.43 -8.35 19.87
CA PHE A 29 15.04 -7.95 20.14
C PHE A 29 14.73 -6.58 19.55
N LEU A 30 15.62 -5.59 19.76
CA LEU A 30 15.40 -4.23 19.29
C LEU A 30 15.39 -4.16 17.76
N GLY A 31 16.31 -4.86 17.10
CA GLY A 31 16.34 -5.03 15.65
C GLY A 31 15.07 -5.67 15.11
N THR A 32 14.54 -6.67 15.80
CA THR A 32 13.26 -7.32 15.46
C THR A 32 12.07 -6.35 15.56
N GLU A 33 11.98 -5.57 16.63
CA GLU A 33 10.92 -4.57 16.80
C GLU A 33 10.97 -3.48 15.73
N ILE A 34 12.16 -2.93 15.47
CA ILE A 34 12.35 -1.89 14.44
C ILE A 34 11.95 -2.42 13.06
N MET A 35 12.43 -3.61 12.69
CA MET A 35 12.15 -4.19 11.38
C MET A 35 10.66 -4.54 11.22
N THR A 36 10.01 -5.03 12.27
CA THR A 36 8.57 -5.29 12.27
C THR A 36 7.77 -4.00 12.11
N GLY A 37 8.15 -2.93 12.84
CA GLY A 37 7.51 -1.62 12.73
C GLY A 37 7.64 -1.01 11.33
N ILE A 38 8.82 -1.09 10.71
CA ILE A 38 9.03 -0.67 9.32
C ILE A 38 8.16 -1.48 8.35
N GLY A 39 8.10 -2.81 8.54
CA GLY A 39 7.24 -3.69 7.74
C GLY A 39 5.77 -3.28 7.80
N ASN A 40 5.25 -3.00 8.99
CA ASN A 40 3.87 -2.56 9.19
C ASN A 40 3.59 -1.23 8.46
N GLY A 41 4.45 -0.23 8.63
CA GLY A 41 4.29 1.07 7.97
C GLY A 41 4.30 0.97 6.43
N LEU A 42 5.10 0.06 5.87
CA LEU A 42 5.12 -0.21 4.43
C LEU A 42 3.82 -0.86 3.94
N LEU A 43 3.24 -1.80 4.70
CA LEU A 43 1.96 -2.42 4.36
C LEU A 43 0.81 -1.42 4.43
N GLU A 44 0.77 -0.57 5.46
CA GLU A 44 -0.22 0.49 5.59
C GLU A 44 -0.19 1.45 4.40
N GLU A 45 1.01 1.88 3.99
CA GLU A 45 1.16 2.78 2.84
C GLU A 45 0.80 2.06 1.51
N ALA A 46 1.18 0.79 1.35
CA ALA A 46 0.78 0.00 0.19
C ALA A 46 -0.75 -0.09 0.07
N GLN A 47 -1.43 -0.36 1.19
CA GLN A 47 -2.90 -0.41 1.24
C GLN A 47 -3.52 0.95 0.93
N ARG A 48 -2.97 2.04 1.46
CA ARG A 48 -3.41 3.41 1.16
C ARG A 48 -3.31 3.72 -0.34
N LEU A 49 -2.21 3.32 -0.99
CA LEU A 49 -2.02 3.50 -2.44
C LEU A 49 -3.03 2.71 -3.26
N GLU A 50 -3.31 1.46 -2.87
CA GLU A 50 -4.32 0.62 -3.54
C GLU A 50 -5.74 1.16 -3.36
N GLN A 51 -6.09 1.64 -2.17
CA GLN A 51 -7.39 2.28 -1.92
C GLN A 51 -7.56 3.54 -2.76
N ARG A 52 -6.55 4.41 -2.86
CA ARG A 52 -6.57 5.59 -3.73
C ARG A 52 -6.77 5.21 -5.19
N ALA A 53 -6.01 4.23 -5.69
CA ALA A 53 -6.17 3.74 -7.06
C ALA A 53 -7.54 3.08 -7.31
N GLY A 54 -8.11 2.41 -6.29
CA GLY A 54 -9.45 1.83 -6.32
C GLY A 54 -10.57 2.88 -6.35
N VAL A 55 -10.44 3.95 -5.57
CA VAL A 55 -11.36 5.10 -5.57
C VAL A 55 -11.34 5.81 -6.93
N GLU A 56 -10.17 6.00 -7.54
CA GLU A 56 -10.05 6.54 -8.90
C GLU A 56 -10.65 5.63 -9.98
N ARG A 57 -10.73 4.31 -9.76
CA ARG A 57 -11.44 3.39 -10.67
C ARG A 57 -12.95 3.36 -10.43
N GLY A 58 -13.39 3.59 -9.19
CA GLY A 58 -14.80 3.73 -8.82
C GLY A 58 -15.43 5.04 -9.29
N GLN A 59 -14.64 6.11 -9.41
CA GLN A 59 -15.03 7.32 -10.13
C GLN A 59 -14.93 7.10 -11.65
N LYS A 60 -15.88 6.36 -12.23
CA LYS A 60 -16.26 6.65 -13.62
C LYS A 60 -17.04 7.98 -13.62
N PRO A 61 -16.68 8.97 -14.46
CA PRO A 61 -17.52 10.14 -14.70
C PRO A 61 -18.73 9.69 -15.52
N GLY A 62 -19.77 9.25 -14.82
CA GLY A 62 -21.04 8.79 -15.38
C GLY A 62 -22.26 9.38 -14.68
N THR A 63 -22.06 10.38 -13.82
CA THR A 63 -23.16 11.19 -13.27
C THR A 63 -23.09 12.58 -13.90
N GLY A 64 -23.17 12.62 -15.23
CA GLY A 64 -23.39 13.82 -16.00
C GLY A 64 -24.84 13.83 -16.52
N ALA A 65 -25.45 15.02 -16.42
CA ALA A 65 -26.63 15.48 -17.15
C ALA A 65 -28.03 15.11 -16.62
N GLY A 66 -28.62 16.09 -15.93
CA GLY A 66 -29.95 16.61 -16.30
C GLY A 66 -31.14 15.75 -15.92
N ARG A 67 -31.71 16.00 -14.73
CA ARG A 67 -33.16 15.88 -14.58
C ARG A 67 -33.76 17.27 -14.72
N ALA A 68 -34.10 17.61 -15.96
CA ALA A 68 -35.14 18.59 -16.24
C ALA A 68 -36.50 17.91 -16.02
N ALA A 69 -37.30 18.48 -15.12
CA ALA A 69 -38.75 18.61 -15.16
C ALA A 69 -39.18 19.43 -13.94
#